data_AF-A0A9C7SH49-F1
#
_entry.id   AF-A0A9C7SH49-F1
#
_cell.length_a   1.000
_cell.length_b   1.000
_cell.length_c   1.000
_cell.angle_alpha   90.00
_cell.angle_beta   90.00
_cell.angle_gamma   90.00
#
_symmetry.space_group_name_H-M   'P 1'
#
loop_
_entity.id
_entity.type
_entity.pdbx_description
1 polymer ?
#
loop_
_entity_poly.entity_id
_entity_poly.type
_entity_poly.pdbx_seq_one_letter_code
_entity_poly.pdbx_strand_id
1 'polypeptide(L)'
;MNTCFMHIFILPGHRCVSSTAWYALLHHLDNPSMRSRRYDPGAAAFYYRLLRYNPSIVAKNHIVYEFSDKRMQRYRELFLDPDYTVHALPSYRPEIATNPFKVFSAIPATSRYRFLLDDARFFIEGFVKGPVCRGQVALNVIEDQFWVMFFDPDQAVFTNNAEFIAEIASDLQLPADRPGSHDILDIWTDYWQRQRRYMVAKQTRFEKISTHDIDHAMNYIWDGDGKNPNAALTIFRHFDSASVAYGLVGDDPETAWVLDYPLFERIHYLLVAGYNVYGNTVHQLNTRVYMDFLRMEGEDQFLAFLPVARRKAIRDTWYVGQRRRIEKLFPAPQDWLNIESVSGYRTDDPQRELYQRIKHRLANVAQHAEAMNRCGRSVCKNLSPGMTVLRVDRAMNKIARLQGAKLHAFPDIAFVRIRMEDPDQDLAYSLIHNKAYKNVTSFLSDEHERDRSNIDQDTMTVVNWLEGSYPNFFFSVPLSEIESFTKLSTAIRNHNDYEKFVDQYGVRRTNPEFWELADWFQDKYRQNKPVLSGLFDLNHIHNH
;
A
#
# COMPACT_ATOMS: atom_id res chain seq x y z
N MET A 1 -14.23 10.65 33.63
CA MET A 1 -14.74 10.09 32.36
C MET A 1 -14.69 11.23 31.35
N ASN A 2 -13.56 11.55 30.71
CA ASN A 2 -12.87 10.82 29.62
C ASN A 2 -13.81 10.45 28.46
N THR A 3 -14.16 11.42 27.63
CA THR A 3 -14.73 11.31 26.27
C THR A 3 -14.95 12.75 25.78
N CYS A 4 -14.62 13.20 24.57
CA CYS A 4 -14.49 12.56 23.29
C CYS A 4 -13.42 13.33 22.49
N PHE A 5 -12.48 12.62 21.87
CA PHE A 5 -11.68 13.21 20.81
C PHE A 5 -12.54 13.40 19.56
N MET A 6 -12.48 14.63 19.05
CA MET A 6 -12.95 15.08 17.75
C MET A 6 -12.60 14.11 16.63
N HIS A 7 -13.55 13.91 15.74
CA HIS A 7 -13.35 13.47 14.35
C HIS A 7 -12.25 12.42 14.16
N ILE A 8 -12.38 11.28 14.85
CA ILE A 8 -11.61 10.09 14.50
C ILE A 8 -12.01 9.67 13.08
N PHE A 9 -11.06 9.81 12.16
CA PHE A 9 -11.04 9.39 10.77
C PHE A 9 -11.17 7.88 10.60
N ILE A 10 -12.33 7.34 11.00
CA ILE A 10 -12.67 5.93 10.85
C ILE A 10 -13.99 5.87 10.09
N LEU A 11 -13.94 5.44 8.83
CA LEU A 11 -15.11 5.12 7.99
C LEU A 11 -16.05 4.10 8.67
N PRO A 12 -17.33 4.02 8.26
CA PRO A 12 -18.14 2.85 8.56
C PRO A 12 -17.47 1.60 7.94
N GLY A 13 -17.10 0.63 8.77
CA GLY A 13 -16.52 -0.65 8.32
C GLY A 13 -15.30 -1.13 9.09
N HIS A 14 -14.63 -0.25 9.84
CA HIS A 14 -13.48 -0.65 10.64
C HIS A 14 -13.89 -1.30 11.95
N ARG A 15 -13.09 -2.29 12.37
CA ARG A 15 -13.37 -3.09 13.55
C ARG A 15 -12.37 -2.81 14.66
N CYS A 16 -12.88 -2.57 15.86
CA CYS A 16 -12.13 -2.42 17.09
C CYS A 16 -12.04 -3.78 17.80
N VAL A 17 -10.88 -4.07 18.40
CA VAL A 17 -10.66 -5.29 19.19
C VAL A 17 -10.77 -4.99 20.67
N SER A 18 -11.52 -5.82 21.39
CA SER A 18 -11.32 -6.06 22.82
C SER A 18 -11.33 -7.57 23.04
N SER A 19 -10.16 -8.13 23.37
CA SER A 19 -9.80 -9.49 23.86
C SER A 19 -10.51 -10.76 23.32
N THR A 20 -11.77 -10.74 22.91
CA THR A 20 -12.52 -11.86 22.28
C THR A 20 -13.63 -11.41 21.31
N ALA A 21 -13.84 -10.10 21.10
CA ALA A 21 -14.91 -9.59 20.26
C ALA A 21 -14.48 -8.43 19.36
N TRP A 22 -15.11 -8.38 18.19
CA TRP A 22 -14.99 -7.32 17.21
C TRP A 22 -16.12 -6.31 17.39
N TYR A 23 -15.84 -5.02 17.22
CA TYR A 23 -16.83 -3.96 17.31
C TYR A 23 -16.74 -3.03 16.11
N ALA A 24 -17.87 -2.65 15.53
CA ALA A 24 -17.94 -1.52 14.60
C ALA A 24 -18.23 -0.23 15.39
N LEU A 25 -17.51 0.83 15.06
CA LEU A 25 -17.80 2.17 15.59
C LEU A 25 -18.96 2.78 14.79
N LEU A 26 -20.07 3.07 15.47
CA LEU A 26 -21.23 3.73 14.87
C LEU A 26 -21.40 5.14 15.43
N HIS A 27 -21.75 6.07 14.55
CA HIS A 27 -22.20 7.41 14.90
C HIS A 27 -23.72 7.39 15.08
N HIS A 28 -24.22 7.74 16.27
CA HIS A 28 -25.65 7.83 16.53
C HIS A 28 -26.07 9.29 16.67
N LEU A 29 -26.99 9.72 15.80
CA LEU A 29 -27.77 10.95 15.97
C LEU A 29 -29.20 10.53 16.37
N ASP A 30 -29.82 11.24 17.30
CA ASP A 30 -31.17 10.92 17.80
C ASP A 30 -32.29 11.06 16.75
N ASN A 31 -31.95 11.44 15.51
CA ASN A 31 -32.89 11.59 14.40
C ASN A 31 -32.52 10.66 13.20
N PRO A 32 -33.35 9.68 12.82
CA PRO A 32 -33.05 8.69 11.78
C PRO A 32 -32.82 9.27 10.37
N SER A 33 -33.27 10.50 10.11
CA SER A 33 -33.19 11.19 8.80
C SER A 33 -31.81 11.78 8.48
N MET A 34 -30.89 11.86 9.46
CA MET A 34 -29.54 12.43 9.29
C MET A 34 -28.43 11.35 9.20
N ARG A 35 -28.74 10.17 8.65
CA ARG A 35 -27.75 9.06 8.52
C ARG A 35 -26.61 9.32 7.52
N SER A 36 -26.65 10.41 6.76
CA SER A 36 -25.51 10.84 5.95
C SER A 36 -24.55 11.67 6.82
N ARG A 37 -23.35 11.14 7.03
CA ARG A 37 -22.22 11.76 7.77
C ARG A 37 -21.77 13.15 7.26
N ARG A 38 -22.42 13.67 6.22
CA ARG A 38 -22.09 14.90 5.50
C ARG A 38 -23.03 16.08 5.81
N TYR A 39 -23.91 15.95 6.79
CA TYR A 39 -24.77 17.05 7.23
C TYR A 39 -24.28 17.63 8.55
N ASP A 40 -24.35 18.96 8.66
CA ASP A 40 -24.11 19.69 9.90
C ASP A 40 -25.04 19.12 10.99
N PRO A 41 -24.49 18.46 12.03
CA PRO A 41 -25.30 17.91 13.11
C PRO A 41 -25.93 19.01 13.98
N GLY A 42 -25.61 20.28 13.72
CA GLY A 42 -25.98 21.41 14.54
C GLY A 42 -25.31 21.34 15.92
N ALA A 43 -25.89 22.02 16.90
CA ALA A 43 -25.41 22.03 18.28
C ALA A 43 -25.88 20.82 19.12
N ALA A 44 -26.51 19.82 18.49
CA ALA A 44 -27.04 18.66 19.22
C ALA A 44 -25.89 17.80 19.77
N ALA A 45 -26.06 17.29 20.99
CA ALA A 45 -25.15 16.28 21.53
C ALA A 45 -25.18 15.04 20.63
N PHE A 46 -24.01 14.48 20.35
CA PHE A 46 -23.86 13.24 19.60
C PHE A 46 -23.05 12.24 20.41
N TYR A 47 -23.27 10.95 20.14
CA TYR A 47 -22.59 9.87 20.83
C TYR A 47 -22.04 8.85 19.82
N TYR A 48 -20.85 8.33 20.14
CA TYR A 48 -20.30 7.16 19.47
C TYR A 48 -20.66 5.91 20.25
N ARG A 49 -21.07 4.86 19.53
CA ARG A 49 -21.36 3.56 20.12
C ARG A 49 -20.49 2.49 19.47
N LEU A 50 -19.93 1.62 20.29
CA LEU A 50 -19.34 0.36 19.85
C LEU A 50 -20.46 -0.67 19.71
N LEU A 51 -20.71 -1.13 18.48
CA LEU A 51 -21.64 -2.21 18.19
C LEU A 51 -20.85 -3.49 17.95
N ARG A 52 -21.19 -4.57 18.67
CA ARG A 52 -20.56 -5.87 18.43
C ARG A 52 -20.76 -6.31 16.98
N TYR A 53 -19.68 -6.69 16.33
CA TYR A 53 -19.65 -7.19 14.97
C TYR A 53 -19.82 -8.72 14.98
N ASN A 54 -21.02 -9.17 14.63
CA ASN A 54 -21.39 -10.59 14.58
C ASN A 54 -21.24 -11.28 13.20
N PRO A 55 -21.19 -10.57 12.05
CA PRO A 55 -21.00 -11.25 10.76
C PRO A 55 -19.65 -11.98 10.64
N SER A 56 -19.58 -12.90 9.68
CA SER A 56 -18.33 -13.57 9.31
C SER A 56 -17.26 -12.58 8.87
N ILE A 57 -16.02 -12.85 9.27
CA ILE A 57 -14.87 -12.02 8.94
C ILE A 57 -14.31 -12.51 7.61
N VAL A 58 -14.20 -11.64 6.61
CA VAL A 58 -13.58 -11.97 5.32
C VAL A 58 -12.30 -11.17 5.18
N ALA A 59 -11.21 -11.81 4.72
CA ALA A 59 -9.89 -11.20 4.68
C ALA A 59 -9.84 -9.94 3.80
N LYS A 60 -10.65 -9.89 2.73
CA LYS A 60 -10.72 -8.75 1.80
C LYS A 60 -10.94 -7.42 2.51
N ASN A 61 -11.90 -7.35 3.44
CA ASN A 61 -12.33 -6.08 4.06
C ASN A 61 -12.08 -6.04 5.57
N HIS A 62 -11.30 -6.98 6.10
CA HIS A 62 -10.95 -7.02 7.51
C HIS A 62 -9.76 -6.10 7.78
N ILE A 63 -10.09 -4.83 8.06
CA ILE A 63 -9.13 -3.79 8.41
C ILE A 63 -9.36 -3.47 9.89
N VAL A 64 -8.36 -3.79 10.72
CA VAL A 64 -8.45 -3.77 12.18
C VAL A 64 -7.78 -2.54 12.74
N TYR A 65 -8.45 -1.88 13.69
CA TYR A 65 -7.86 -0.80 14.47
C TYR A 65 -7.92 -1.15 15.95
N GLU A 66 -6.77 -1.29 16.60
CA GLU A 66 -6.71 -1.65 18.03
C GLU A 66 -7.30 -0.55 18.91
N PHE A 67 -7.96 -0.94 20.01
CA PHE A 67 -8.38 -0.04 21.08
C PHE A 67 -7.70 -0.48 22.38
N SER A 68 -6.74 0.31 22.86
CA SER A 68 -6.00 0.03 24.09
C SER A 68 -5.61 1.30 24.84
N ASP A 69 -5.30 1.16 26.13
CA ASP A 69 -4.87 2.29 26.97
C ASP A 69 -3.58 2.93 26.44
N LYS A 70 -2.66 2.13 25.91
CA LYS A 70 -1.43 2.61 25.26
C LYS A 70 -1.75 3.54 24.08
N ARG A 71 -2.73 3.17 23.26
CA ARG A 71 -3.17 3.99 22.12
C ARG A 71 -3.89 5.25 22.58
N MET A 72 -4.74 5.16 23.60
CA MET A 72 -5.37 6.33 24.20
C MET A 72 -4.33 7.33 24.73
N GLN A 73 -3.29 6.83 25.42
CA GLN A 73 -2.19 7.64 25.90
C GLN A 73 -1.47 8.33 24.73
N ARG A 74 -1.17 7.59 23.66
CA ARG A 74 -0.57 8.15 22.45
C ARG A 74 -1.40 9.27 21.83
N TYR A 75 -2.72 9.18 21.83
CA TYR A 75 -3.57 10.28 21.33
C TYR A 75 -3.54 11.52 22.20
N ARG A 76 -3.41 11.35 23.52
CA ARG A 76 -3.21 12.49 24.44
C ARG A 76 -1.91 13.22 24.11
N GLU A 77 -0.83 12.46 23.94
CA GLU A 77 0.48 13.00 23.56
C GLU A 77 0.45 13.74 22.23
N LEU A 78 -0.33 13.25 21.25
CA LEU A 78 -0.41 13.88 19.94
C LEU A 78 -1.38 15.07 19.90
N PHE A 79 -2.47 15.05 20.66
CA PHE A 79 -3.60 15.96 20.42
C PHE A 79 -4.13 16.70 21.65
N LEU A 80 -3.66 16.45 22.87
CA LEU A 80 -4.05 17.22 24.08
C LEU A 80 -2.86 17.81 24.81
N ASP A 81 -1.74 17.11 24.83
CA ASP A 81 -0.52 17.57 25.49
C ASP A 81 0.16 18.73 24.71
N PRO A 82 0.15 18.78 23.36
CA PRO A 82 0.71 19.91 22.64
C PRO A 82 -0.08 21.19 22.89
N ASP A 83 0.64 22.31 23.08
CA ASP A 83 0.03 23.61 23.34
C ASP A 83 -0.49 24.25 22.04
N TYR A 84 -1.79 24.07 21.78
CA TYR A 84 -2.50 24.76 20.71
C TYR A 84 -3.95 25.05 21.13
N THR A 85 -4.53 26.10 20.55
CA THR A 85 -5.91 26.52 20.85
C THR A 85 -6.80 26.37 19.62
N VAL A 86 -7.98 25.78 19.80
CA VAL A 86 -9.03 25.75 18.78
C VAL A 86 -10.00 26.89 19.03
N HIS A 87 -9.84 28.01 18.32
CA HIS A 87 -10.67 29.20 18.50
C HIS A 87 -12.11 29.04 18.00
N ALA A 88 -12.31 28.25 16.94
CA ALA A 88 -13.61 27.97 16.35
C ALA A 88 -13.61 26.59 15.69
N LEU A 89 -14.76 25.95 15.67
CA LEU A 89 -14.96 24.70 14.91
C LEU A 89 -15.00 25.00 13.40
N PRO A 90 -14.44 24.12 12.56
CA PRO A 90 -14.48 24.30 11.11
C PRO A 90 -15.92 24.20 10.59
N SER A 91 -16.19 24.91 9.49
CA SER A 91 -17.49 24.88 8.84
C SER A 91 -17.72 23.55 8.10
N TYR A 92 -18.96 23.05 8.13
CA TYR A 92 -19.42 21.91 7.31
C TYR A 92 -19.65 22.26 5.83
N ARG A 93 -19.43 23.51 5.42
CA ARG A 93 -19.53 23.92 4.02
C ARG A 93 -18.56 23.12 3.15
N PRO A 94 -18.98 22.64 1.96
CA PRO A 94 -18.15 21.77 1.11
C PRO A 94 -16.76 22.31 0.81
N GLU A 95 -16.60 23.63 0.67
CA GLU A 95 -15.32 24.28 0.34
C GLU A 95 -14.27 24.18 1.46
N ILE A 96 -14.72 23.90 2.70
CA ILE A 96 -13.87 23.68 3.87
C ILE A 96 -13.87 22.19 4.21
N ALA A 97 -15.04 21.57 4.40
CA ALA A 97 -15.20 20.21 4.93
C ALA A 97 -14.52 19.11 4.10
N THR A 98 -14.26 19.37 2.81
CA THR A 98 -13.62 18.41 1.89
C THR A 98 -12.09 18.53 1.85
N ASN A 99 -11.50 19.47 2.60
CA ASN A 99 -10.08 19.76 2.60
C ASN A 99 -9.48 19.62 4.02
N PRO A 100 -8.74 18.53 4.30
CA PRO A 100 -8.22 18.28 5.64
C PRO A 100 -7.29 19.38 6.16
N PHE A 101 -6.52 20.02 5.28
CA PHE A 101 -5.58 21.07 5.64
C PHE A 101 -6.29 22.35 6.09
N LYS A 102 -7.54 22.56 5.68
CA LYS A 102 -8.38 23.66 6.18
C LYS A 102 -9.12 23.27 7.45
N VAL A 103 -9.76 22.09 7.45
CA VAL A 103 -10.58 21.59 8.58
C VAL A 103 -9.76 21.44 9.85
N PHE A 104 -8.55 20.88 9.74
CA PHE A 104 -7.69 20.57 10.90
C PHE A 104 -6.49 21.52 11.01
N SER A 105 -6.60 22.73 10.43
CA SER A 105 -5.53 23.74 10.45
C SER A 105 -5.08 24.12 11.87
N ALA A 106 -5.98 24.09 12.85
CA ALA A 106 -5.67 24.37 14.25
C ALA A 106 -4.84 23.27 14.93
N ILE A 107 -4.84 22.04 14.39
CA ILE A 107 -4.10 20.91 14.96
C ILE A 107 -2.68 20.89 14.37
N PRO A 108 -1.62 20.81 15.19
CA PRO A 108 -0.24 20.77 14.72
C PRO A 108 -0.02 19.73 13.60
N ALA A 109 0.65 20.13 12.52
CA ALA A 109 0.94 19.27 11.38
C ALA A 109 1.74 18.02 11.80
N THR A 110 2.74 18.18 12.67
CA THR A 110 3.55 17.06 13.19
C THR A 110 2.70 16.04 13.94
N SER A 111 1.73 16.48 14.74
CA SER A 111 0.80 15.58 15.46
C SER A 111 -0.03 14.75 14.50
N ARG A 112 -0.59 15.41 13.47
CA ARG A 112 -1.38 14.74 12.42
C ARG A 112 -0.51 13.79 11.59
N TYR A 113 0.72 14.17 11.27
CA TYR A 113 1.62 13.29 10.52
C TYR A 113 2.02 12.07 11.33
N ARG A 114 2.44 12.25 12.59
CA ARG A 114 2.79 11.13 13.48
C ARG A 114 1.61 10.20 13.73
N PHE A 115 0.39 10.73 13.83
CA PHE A 115 -0.81 9.90 13.88
C PHE A 115 -0.97 8.98 12.65
N LEU A 116 -0.71 9.51 11.45
CA LEU A 116 -0.73 8.71 10.22
C LEU A 116 0.42 7.69 10.18
N LEU A 117 1.63 8.08 10.61
CA LEU A 117 2.82 7.23 10.62
C LEU A 117 2.72 6.08 11.63
N ASP A 118 2.18 6.35 12.82
CA ASP A 118 2.04 5.37 13.91
C ASP A 118 1.30 4.10 13.45
N ASP A 119 0.29 4.26 12.59
CA ASP A 119 -0.52 3.18 12.00
C ASP A 119 -0.51 3.21 10.46
N ALA A 120 0.61 3.53 9.80
CA ALA A 120 0.63 3.78 8.35
C ALA A 120 0.06 2.63 7.49
N ARG A 121 0.32 1.37 7.87
CA ARG A 121 -0.27 0.20 7.22
C ARG A 121 -1.79 0.20 7.30
N PHE A 122 -2.39 0.61 8.42
CA PHE A 122 -3.84 0.68 8.55
C PHE A 122 -4.44 1.68 7.56
N PHE A 123 -3.83 2.87 7.44
CA PHE A 123 -4.29 3.88 6.49
C PHE A 123 -4.11 3.43 5.04
N ILE A 124 -3.01 2.73 4.73
CA ILE A 124 -2.75 2.16 3.42
C ILE A 124 -3.70 1.01 3.08
N GLU A 125 -3.90 0.07 3.99
CA GLU A 125 -4.93 -0.97 3.83
C GLU A 125 -6.32 -0.37 3.64
N GLY A 126 -6.61 0.76 4.31
CA GLY A 126 -7.84 1.54 4.15
C GLY A 126 -8.20 1.84 2.71
N PHE A 127 -7.22 2.22 1.87
CA PHE A 127 -7.48 2.46 0.46
C PHE A 127 -7.24 1.22 -0.41
N VAL A 128 -6.22 0.41 -0.14
CA VAL A 128 -5.91 -0.79 -0.94
C VAL A 128 -7.01 -1.86 -0.87
N LYS A 129 -7.62 -2.03 0.30
CA LYS A 129 -8.75 -2.96 0.54
C LYS A 129 -10.11 -2.25 0.57
N GLY A 130 -10.09 -0.93 0.47
CA GLY A 130 -11.27 -0.07 0.53
C GLY A 130 -12.21 -0.28 -0.66
N PRO A 131 -13.45 0.20 -0.55
CA PRO A 131 -14.42 0.09 -1.64
C PRO A 131 -14.03 0.88 -2.89
N VAL A 132 -13.08 1.82 -2.77
CA VAL A 132 -12.47 2.55 -3.89
C VAL A 132 -11.69 1.61 -4.82
N CYS A 133 -11.05 0.59 -4.29
CA CYS A 133 -10.26 -0.41 -5.04
C CYS A 133 -11.11 -1.61 -5.48
N ARG A 134 -12.42 -1.43 -5.71
CA ARG A 134 -13.27 -2.49 -6.28
C ARG A 134 -13.20 -2.47 -7.80
N GLY A 135 -12.59 -3.51 -8.35
CA GLY A 135 -12.48 -3.74 -9.79
C GLY A 135 -11.22 -3.13 -10.41
N GLN A 136 -10.89 -3.61 -11.61
CA GLN A 136 -9.64 -3.28 -12.31
C GLN A 136 -9.42 -1.77 -12.49
N VAL A 137 -10.47 -1.01 -12.83
CA VAL A 137 -10.36 0.44 -13.12
C VAL A 137 -9.67 1.23 -11.99
N ALA A 138 -9.86 0.82 -10.74
CA ALA A 138 -9.27 1.50 -9.59
C ALA A 138 -7.86 1.01 -9.22
N LEU A 139 -7.55 -0.27 -9.46
CA LEU A 139 -6.23 -0.86 -9.15
C LEU A 139 -5.24 -0.71 -10.30
N ASN A 140 -5.70 -0.33 -11.49
CA ASN A 140 -4.89 -0.05 -12.67
C ASN A 140 -4.09 1.28 -12.57
N VAL A 141 -3.82 1.77 -11.37
CA VAL A 141 -2.93 2.92 -11.07
C VAL A 141 -1.58 2.52 -10.54
N ILE A 142 -1.47 1.36 -9.91
CA ILE A 142 -0.27 0.93 -9.19
C ILE A 142 0.44 -0.21 -9.92
N GLU A 143 1.73 -0.38 -9.63
CA GLU A 143 2.47 -1.57 -10.02
C GLU A 143 2.07 -2.78 -9.18
N ASP A 144 2.33 -3.98 -9.67
CA ASP A 144 2.08 -5.23 -8.93
C ASP A 144 2.97 -5.37 -7.69
N GLN A 145 4.12 -4.72 -7.67
CA GLN A 145 4.98 -4.64 -6.51
C GLN A 145 5.69 -3.29 -6.46
N PHE A 146 5.53 -2.57 -5.35
CA PHE A 146 6.28 -1.36 -5.06
C PHE A 146 6.46 -1.17 -3.56
N TRP A 147 7.48 -0.41 -3.18
CA TRP A 147 7.75 -0.07 -1.79
C TRP A 147 7.23 1.31 -1.45
N VAL A 148 6.70 1.45 -0.24
CA VAL A 148 6.28 2.73 0.33
C VAL A 148 7.09 2.99 1.59
N MET A 149 7.66 4.18 1.62
CA MET A 149 8.41 4.76 2.74
C MET A 149 7.88 6.15 3.02
N PHE A 150 8.38 6.78 4.09
CA PHE A 150 7.88 8.07 4.55
C PHE A 150 9.04 9.01 4.83
N PHE A 151 8.79 10.31 4.66
CA PHE A 151 9.72 11.32 5.15
C PHE A 151 9.73 11.31 6.68
N ASP A 152 10.91 11.56 7.25
CA ASP A 152 11.06 11.66 8.70
C ASP A 152 10.33 12.92 9.22
N PRO A 153 9.39 12.78 10.19
CA PRO A 153 8.61 13.90 10.70
C PRO A 153 9.45 14.92 11.49
N ASP A 154 10.63 14.55 11.97
CA ASP A 154 11.51 15.42 12.76
C ASP A 154 12.51 16.19 11.89
N GLN A 155 12.60 15.85 10.59
CA GLN A 155 13.46 16.57 9.66
C GLN A 155 12.82 17.89 9.21
N ALA A 156 13.65 18.90 9.05
CA ALA A 156 13.26 20.23 8.59
C ALA A 156 12.99 20.23 7.08
N VAL A 157 11.91 19.56 6.67
CA VAL A 157 11.38 19.59 5.30
C VAL A 157 10.23 20.60 5.25
N PHE A 158 10.16 21.40 4.20
CA PHE A 158 9.12 22.41 4.05
C PHE A 158 7.69 21.82 4.06
N THR A 159 7.53 20.54 3.73
CA THR A 159 6.24 19.80 3.78
C THR A 159 5.79 19.45 5.19
N ASN A 160 6.67 19.54 6.19
CA ASN A 160 6.34 19.40 7.62
C ASN A 160 6.06 20.76 8.27
N ASN A 161 6.27 21.87 7.56
CA ASN A 161 6.08 23.23 8.08
C ASN A 161 4.60 23.66 7.98
N ALA A 162 4.01 24.03 9.11
CA ALA A 162 2.61 24.41 9.21
C ALA A 162 2.26 25.71 8.43
N GLU A 163 3.16 26.68 8.37
CA GLU A 163 2.98 27.94 7.63
C GLU A 163 2.93 27.67 6.13
N PHE A 164 3.84 26.83 5.63
CA PHE A 164 3.83 26.40 4.24
C PHE A 164 2.52 25.69 3.91
N ILE A 165 2.11 24.70 4.72
CA ILE A 165 0.85 23.96 4.51
C ILE A 165 -0.36 24.91 4.51
N ALA A 166 -0.39 25.89 5.41
CA ALA A 166 -1.45 26.89 5.47
C ALA A 166 -1.49 27.77 4.21
N GLU A 167 -0.32 28.21 3.71
CA GLU A 167 -0.16 28.97 2.47
C GLU A 167 -0.76 28.23 1.27
N ILE A 168 -0.48 26.93 1.15
CA ILE A 168 -0.91 26.10 0.00
C ILE A 168 -2.23 25.35 0.21
N ALA A 169 -2.87 25.44 1.38
CA ALA A 169 -4.03 24.61 1.74
C ALA A 169 -5.16 24.68 0.70
N SER A 170 -5.37 25.84 0.08
CA SER A 170 -6.39 26.01 -0.97
C SER A 170 -6.08 25.30 -2.29
N ASP A 171 -4.82 25.04 -2.57
CA ASP A 171 -4.37 24.28 -3.75
C ASP A 171 -4.33 22.76 -3.47
N LEU A 172 -4.37 22.33 -2.21
CA LEU A 172 -4.49 20.92 -1.79
C LEU A 172 -5.95 20.42 -1.77
N GLN A 173 -6.86 21.14 -2.43
CA GLN A 173 -8.26 20.76 -2.52
C GLN A 173 -8.45 19.45 -3.28
N LEU A 174 -9.13 18.49 -2.64
CA LEU A 174 -9.41 17.18 -3.22
C LEU A 174 -10.73 17.18 -4.00
N PRO A 175 -10.84 16.36 -5.07
CA PRO A 175 -12.12 16.07 -5.69
C PRO A 175 -13.00 15.33 -4.68
N ALA A 176 -14.13 15.95 -4.36
CA ALA A 176 -15.13 15.39 -3.46
C ALA A 176 -16.48 15.38 -4.16
N ASP A 177 -17.33 14.44 -3.78
CA ASP A 177 -18.68 14.33 -4.31
C ASP A 177 -19.50 15.57 -3.93
N ARG A 178 -19.75 16.45 -4.91
CA ARG A 178 -20.54 17.69 -4.77
C ARG A 178 -21.91 17.48 -5.42
N PRO A 179 -23.03 17.78 -4.72
CA PRO A 179 -24.35 17.78 -5.34
C PRO A 179 -24.36 18.71 -6.57
N GLY A 180 -24.65 18.16 -7.75
CA GLY A 180 -24.68 18.89 -9.02
C GLY A 180 -23.37 18.95 -9.81
N SER A 181 -22.28 18.34 -9.33
CA SER A 181 -21.05 18.18 -10.12
C SER A 181 -21.25 17.07 -11.16
N HIS A 182 -21.74 17.49 -12.33
CA HIS A 182 -21.84 16.67 -13.55
C HIS A 182 -20.73 16.99 -14.55
N ASP A 183 -19.87 17.97 -14.24
CA ASP A 183 -18.85 18.43 -15.17
C ASP A 183 -17.57 17.58 -15.05
N ILE A 184 -17.33 16.76 -16.06
CA ILE A 184 -16.09 15.99 -16.22
C ILE A 184 -14.89 16.93 -16.40
N LEU A 185 -15.09 18.18 -16.82
CA LEU A 185 -14.03 19.16 -17.09
C LEU A 185 -13.44 19.80 -15.83
N ASP A 186 -14.08 19.70 -14.66
CA ASP A 186 -13.59 20.29 -13.39
C ASP A 186 -12.18 19.79 -13.02
N ILE A 187 -11.84 18.54 -13.38
CA ILE A 187 -10.48 18.03 -13.22
C ILE A 187 -9.50 18.72 -14.15
N TRP A 188 -9.92 18.91 -15.40
CA TRP A 188 -9.09 19.46 -16.45
C TRP A 188 -8.85 20.96 -16.27
N THR A 189 -9.72 21.63 -15.53
CA THR A 189 -9.67 23.07 -15.29
C THR A 189 -9.23 23.42 -13.86
N ASP A 190 -10.05 23.17 -12.83
CA ASP A 190 -9.80 23.67 -11.47
C ASP A 190 -8.78 22.81 -10.70
N TYR A 191 -9.00 21.49 -10.60
CA TYR A 191 -8.12 20.62 -9.78
C TYR A 191 -6.71 20.52 -10.35
N TRP A 192 -6.58 20.42 -11.68
CA TRP A 192 -5.27 20.42 -12.31
C TRP A 192 -4.53 21.76 -12.11
N GLN A 193 -5.20 22.90 -12.26
CA GLN A 193 -4.55 24.21 -12.02
C GLN A 193 -4.10 24.36 -10.57
N ARG A 194 -4.90 23.89 -9.61
CA ARG A 194 -4.52 23.82 -8.18
C ARG A 194 -3.29 22.94 -7.96
N GLN A 195 -3.31 21.71 -8.48
CA GLN A 195 -2.17 20.80 -8.39
C GLN A 195 -0.92 21.41 -9.03
N ARG A 196 -1.04 22.08 -10.18
CA ARG A 196 0.06 22.78 -10.83
C ARG A 196 0.63 23.92 -9.97
N ARG A 197 -0.21 24.76 -9.36
CA ARG A 197 0.26 25.82 -8.44
C ARG A 197 0.99 25.23 -7.23
N TYR A 198 0.46 24.16 -6.64
CA TYR A 198 1.12 23.44 -5.56
C TYR A 198 2.48 22.88 -6.00
N MET A 199 2.58 22.24 -7.17
CA MET A 199 3.85 21.73 -7.70
C MET A 199 4.88 22.85 -7.96
N VAL A 200 4.45 24.01 -8.49
CA VAL A 200 5.34 25.18 -8.65
C VAL A 200 5.85 25.68 -7.30
N ALA A 201 4.98 25.79 -6.29
CA ALA A 201 5.36 26.20 -4.95
C ALA A 201 6.36 25.22 -4.31
N LYS A 202 6.11 23.91 -4.44
CA LYS A 202 7.00 22.83 -3.99
C LYS A 202 8.36 22.93 -4.68
N GLN A 203 8.39 23.10 -6.00
CA GLN A 203 9.62 23.24 -6.77
C GLN A 203 10.43 24.47 -6.35
N THR A 204 9.79 25.62 -6.18
CA THR A 204 10.47 26.87 -5.76
C THR A 204 11.17 26.72 -4.41
N ARG A 205 10.61 25.90 -3.51
CA ARG A 205 11.24 25.56 -2.22
C ARG A 205 12.34 24.51 -2.40
N PHE A 206 12.11 23.51 -3.26
CA PHE A 206 13.07 22.47 -3.58
C PHE A 206 14.36 23.03 -4.23
N GLU A 207 14.25 24.05 -5.09
CA GLU A 207 15.40 24.73 -5.70
C GLU A 207 16.35 25.39 -4.69
N LYS A 208 15.90 25.61 -3.45
CA LYS A 208 16.67 26.24 -2.37
C LYS A 208 17.31 25.24 -1.40
N ILE A 209 17.12 23.94 -1.62
CA ILE A 209 17.71 22.92 -0.74
C ILE A 209 19.21 22.80 -0.98
N SER A 210 19.93 22.44 0.08
CA SER A 210 21.34 22.10 -0.05
C SER A 210 21.51 20.67 -0.56
N THR A 211 22.58 20.43 -1.31
CA THR A 211 22.99 19.07 -1.67
C THR A 211 23.57 18.36 -0.45
N HIS A 212 23.09 17.16 -0.18
CA HIS A 212 23.60 16.30 0.89
C HIS A 212 24.33 15.10 0.29
N ASP A 213 25.23 14.46 1.02
CA ASP A 213 25.72 13.14 0.63
C ASP A 213 24.64 12.08 0.90
N ILE A 214 24.75 10.92 0.23
CA ILE A 214 23.76 9.84 0.30
C ILE A 214 23.56 9.30 1.72
N ASP A 215 24.59 9.30 2.57
CA ASP A 215 24.48 8.79 3.94
C ASP A 215 23.71 9.78 4.82
N HIS A 216 23.97 11.08 4.66
CA HIS A 216 23.15 12.10 5.30
C HIS A 216 21.71 12.12 4.78
N ALA A 217 21.50 11.95 3.47
CA ALA A 217 20.19 11.94 2.86
C ALA A 217 19.26 10.84 3.44
N MET A 218 19.80 9.71 3.89
CA MET A 218 19.00 8.65 4.53
C MET A 218 18.34 9.08 5.84
N ASN A 219 18.80 10.15 6.48
CA ASN A 219 18.14 10.70 7.67
C ASN A 219 16.78 11.35 7.35
N TYR A 220 16.52 11.68 6.07
CA TYR A 220 15.21 12.16 5.61
C TYR A 220 14.18 11.03 5.42
N ILE A 221 14.59 9.76 5.44
CA ILE A 221 13.70 8.61 5.44
C ILE A 221 13.43 8.21 6.89
N TRP A 222 12.16 8.18 7.27
CA TRP A 222 11.72 7.79 8.60
C TRP A 222 12.05 6.32 8.87
N ASP A 223 12.69 6.02 10.00
CA ASP A 223 13.09 4.66 10.38
C ASP A 223 12.17 4.01 11.41
N GLY A 224 10.99 4.60 11.65
CA GLY A 224 10.03 4.07 12.62
C GLY A 224 10.40 4.37 14.06
N ASP A 225 11.22 5.39 14.31
CA ASP A 225 11.84 5.65 15.62
C ASP A 225 12.60 4.39 16.12
N GLY A 226 13.16 3.63 15.16
CA GLY A 226 13.86 2.36 15.35
C GLY A 226 13.00 1.16 15.77
N LYS A 227 11.67 1.30 15.93
CA LYS A 227 10.80 0.23 16.48
C LYS A 227 9.50 0.03 15.72
N ASN A 228 9.02 1.01 14.98
CA ASN A 228 7.73 0.96 14.30
C ASN A 228 7.87 0.31 12.90
N PRO A 229 7.30 -0.89 12.67
CA PRO A 229 7.38 -1.55 11.37
C PRO A 229 6.60 -0.82 10.25
N ASN A 230 5.77 0.17 10.59
CA ASN A 230 5.05 0.99 9.61
C ASN A 230 5.97 1.88 8.76
N ALA A 231 7.25 2.02 9.11
CA ALA A 231 8.21 2.82 8.35
C ALA A 231 8.54 2.28 6.95
N ALA A 232 8.33 0.98 6.73
CA ALA A 232 8.59 0.32 5.45
C ALA A 232 7.42 -0.60 5.13
N LEU A 233 6.82 -0.42 3.96
CA LEU A 233 5.69 -1.24 3.52
C LEU A 233 5.91 -1.68 2.08
N THR A 234 5.46 -2.90 1.77
CA THR A 234 5.37 -3.41 0.40
C THR A 234 3.91 -3.60 0.05
N ILE A 235 3.51 -3.05 -1.07
CA ILE A 235 2.17 -3.22 -1.61
C ILE A 235 2.29 -4.23 -2.74
N PHE A 236 1.45 -5.26 -2.69
CA PHE A 236 1.27 -6.21 -3.77
C PHE A 236 -0.09 -6.01 -4.41
N ARG A 237 -0.13 -5.91 -5.74
CA ARG A 237 -1.37 -6.00 -6.52
C ARG A 237 -1.50 -7.42 -7.05
N HIS A 238 -2.69 -7.95 -6.97
CA HIS A 238 -3.06 -9.29 -7.41
C HIS A 238 -4.28 -9.13 -8.31
N PHE A 239 -4.05 -8.64 -9.53
CA PHE A 239 -5.08 -8.30 -10.50
C PHE A 239 -6.10 -7.28 -9.96
N ASP A 240 -7.28 -7.74 -9.51
CA ASP A 240 -8.38 -6.92 -9.00
C ASP A 240 -8.47 -6.88 -7.46
N SER A 241 -7.41 -7.34 -6.80
CA SER A 241 -7.21 -7.20 -5.35
C SER A 241 -5.79 -6.75 -5.04
N ALA A 242 -5.53 -6.38 -3.79
CA ALA A 242 -4.21 -5.99 -3.37
C ALA A 242 -4.02 -6.21 -1.86
N SER A 243 -2.76 -6.29 -1.43
CA SER A 243 -2.39 -6.55 -0.05
C SER A 243 -1.16 -5.74 0.37
N VAL A 244 -0.94 -5.65 1.68
CA VAL A 244 0.11 -4.81 2.26
C VAL A 244 0.90 -5.63 3.27
N ALA A 245 2.20 -5.74 3.03
CA ALA A 245 3.15 -6.40 3.91
C ALA A 245 4.05 -5.38 4.61
N TYR A 246 4.49 -5.71 5.82
CA TYR A 246 5.52 -4.94 6.53
C TYR A 246 6.91 -5.23 5.95
N GLY A 247 7.74 -4.20 5.88
CA GLY A 247 9.09 -4.26 5.35
C GLY A 247 9.14 -4.12 3.82
N LEU A 248 10.36 -4.16 3.30
CA LEU A 248 10.68 -4.05 1.88
C LEU A 248 10.76 -5.46 1.28
N VAL A 249 9.64 -6.15 1.13
CA VAL A 249 9.51 -7.55 0.69
C VAL A 249 9.73 -7.68 -0.83
N GLY A 250 10.36 -8.79 -1.23
CA GLY A 250 10.71 -9.15 -2.59
C GLY A 250 11.98 -8.49 -3.11
N ASP A 251 12.23 -8.63 -4.41
CA ASP A 251 13.34 -7.97 -5.09
C ASP A 251 13.15 -6.45 -5.19
N ASP A 252 14.19 -5.73 -5.60
CA ASP A 252 14.15 -4.29 -5.80
C ASP A 252 13.07 -3.95 -6.86
N PRO A 253 11.98 -3.25 -6.49
CA PRO A 253 10.86 -2.99 -7.40
C PRO A 253 11.25 -1.97 -8.47
N GLU A 254 10.47 -1.90 -9.55
CA GLU A 254 10.67 -0.89 -10.60
C GLU A 254 10.50 0.53 -10.03
N THR A 255 9.48 0.72 -9.20
CA THR A 255 9.13 2.00 -8.57
C THR A 255 9.08 1.88 -7.04
N ALA A 256 9.31 3.01 -6.37
CA ALA A 256 9.11 3.14 -4.93
C ALA A 256 8.59 4.55 -4.63
N TRP A 257 7.81 4.68 -3.57
CA TRP A 257 7.21 5.95 -3.15
C TRP A 257 7.80 6.38 -1.81
N VAL A 258 8.10 7.67 -1.68
CA VAL A 258 8.42 8.30 -0.39
C VAL A 258 7.34 9.33 -0.11
N LEU A 259 6.46 9.05 0.85
CA LEU A 259 5.30 9.88 1.15
C LEU A 259 5.63 10.94 2.19
N ASP A 260 5.50 12.22 1.81
CA ASP A 260 5.46 13.32 2.77
C ASP A 260 4.09 13.43 3.45
N TYR A 261 4.00 14.33 4.42
CA TYR A 261 2.77 14.53 5.16
C TYR A 261 1.57 14.96 4.29
N PRO A 262 1.63 16.04 3.48
CA PRO A 262 0.52 16.44 2.63
C PRO A 262 0.09 15.34 1.65
N LEU A 263 1.04 14.61 1.06
CA LEU A 263 0.74 13.53 0.15
C LEU A 263 0.01 12.39 0.87
N PHE A 264 0.50 11.95 2.02
CA PHE A 264 -0.11 10.84 2.74
C PHE A 264 -1.53 11.16 3.23
N GLU A 265 -1.74 12.36 3.79
CA GLU A 265 -3.07 12.80 4.22
C GLU A 265 -4.02 12.93 3.01
N ARG A 266 -3.58 13.47 1.88
CA ARG A 266 -4.41 13.54 0.66
C ARG A 266 -4.83 12.17 0.14
N ILE A 267 -3.93 11.20 0.08
CA ILE A 267 -4.26 9.83 -0.36
C ILE A 267 -5.37 9.25 0.52
N HIS A 268 -5.22 9.38 1.86
CA HIS A 268 -6.23 8.88 2.79
C HIS A 268 -7.59 9.54 2.57
N TYR A 269 -7.65 10.88 2.45
CA TYR A 269 -8.94 11.55 2.30
C TYR A 269 -9.56 11.35 0.92
N LEU A 270 -8.75 11.25 -0.12
CA LEU A 270 -9.22 11.00 -1.48
C LEU A 270 -9.88 9.63 -1.60
N LEU A 271 -9.23 8.60 -1.06
CA LEU A 271 -9.58 7.20 -1.30
C LEU A 271 -10.41 6.58 -0.17
N VAL A 272 -10.35 7.15 1.03
CA VAL A 272 -10.98 6.59 2.23
C VAL A 272 -12.01 7.57 2.75
N ALA A 273 -11.60 8.64 3.46
CA ALA A 273 -12.54 9.47 4.21
C ALA A 273 -13.55 10.24 3.35
N GLY A 274 -13.12 10.73 2.18
CA GLY A 274 -13.92 11.52 1.24
C GLY A 274 -14.51 10.71 0.08
N TYR A 275 -14.17 9.43 -0.07
CA TYR A 275 -14.63 8.63 -1.19
C TYR A 275 -16.09 8.19 -1.02
N ASN A 276 -16.94 8.55 -1.98
CA ASN A 276 -18.33 8.08 -2.01
C ASN A 276 -18.52 6.91 -2.98
N VAL A 277 -18.72 5.71 -2.42
CA VAL A 277 -19.01 4.49 -3.19
C VAL A 277 -20.32 4.59 -3.96
N TYR A 278 -21.31 5.31 -3.42
CA TYR A 278 -22.60 5.56 -4.05
C TYR A 278 -22.62 6.88 -4.82
N GLY A 279 -21.46 7.53 -4.99
CA GLY A 279 -21.30 8.75 -5.77
C GLY A 279 -21.42 8.48 -7.28
N ASN A 280 -21.55 9.54 -8.06
CA ASN A 280 -21.68 9.42 -9.51
C ASN A 280 -20.37 8.91 -10.16
N THR A 281 -20.46 8.41 -11.40
CA THR A 281 -19.30 7.89 -12.15
C THR A 281 -18.22 8.97 -12.38
N VAL A 282 -18.61 10.25 -12.44
CA VAL A 282 -17.68 11.38 -12.58
C VAL A 282 -16.79 11.52 -11.34
N HIS A 283 -17.33 11.35 -10.13
CA HIS A 283 -16.55 11.32 -8.88
C HIS A 283 -15.51 10.19 -8.88
N GLN A 284 -15.90 8.99 -9.32
CA GLN A 284 -14.99 7.84 -9.38
C GLN A 284 -13.87 8.06 -10.40
N LEU A 285 -14.21 8.55 -11.60
CA LEU A 285 -13.24 8.94 -12.63
C LEU A 285 -12.31 10.03 -12.10
N ASN A 286 -12.87 11.01 -11.39
CA ASN A 286 -12.11 12.14 -10.90
C ASN A 286 -11.09 11.73 -9.82
N THR A 287 -11.54 10.90 -8.89
CA THR A 287 -10.69 10.27 -7.88
C THR A 287 -9.55 9.51 -8.54
N ARG A 288 -9.84 8.74 -9.60
CA ARG A 288 -8.88 7.92 -10.34
C ARG A 288 -7.81 8.75 -11.07
N VAL A 289 -8.16 9.88 -11.70
CA VAL A 289 -7.19 10.78 -12.34
C VAL A 289 -6.35 11.49 -11.28
N TYR A 290 -6.96 11.97 -10.21
CA TYR A 290 -6.23 12.65 -9.14
C TYR A 290 -5.24 11.70 -8.44
N MET A 291 -5.58 10.42 -8.30
CA MET A 291 -4.66 9.41 -7.77
C MET A 291 -3.42 9.21 -8.64
N ASP A 292 -3.50 9.35 -9.96
CA ASP A 292 -2.30 9.32 -10.81
C ASP A 292 -1.36 10.47 -10.44
N PHE A 293 -1.87 11.67 -10.15
CA PHE A 293 -1.03 12.79 -9.70
C PHE A 293 -0.39 12.50 -8.34
N LEU A 294 -1.12 11.88 -7.41
CA LEU A 294 -0.59 11.52 -6.09
C LEU A 294 0.50 10.45 -6.19
N ARG A 295 0.31 9.43 -7.04
CA ARG A 295 1.33 8.44 -7.35
C ARG A 295 2.58 9.10 -7.93
N MET A 296 2.40 9.92 -8.96
CA MET A 296 3.51 10.64 -9.61
C MET A 296 4.31 11.43 -8.60
N GLU A 297 3.65 12.12 -7.69
CA GLU A 297 4.31 12.89 -6.64
C GLU A 297 5.14 11.99 -5.70
N GLY A 298 4.63 10.84 -5.27
CA GLY A 298 5.37 9.90 -4.42
C GLY A 298 6.57 9.27 -5.12
N GLU A 299 6.45 8.98 -6.42
CA GLU A 299 7.53 8.49 -7.28
C GLU A 299 8.60 9.55 -7.52
N ASP A 300 8.20 10.78 -7.83
CA ASP A 300 9.10 11.92 -8.02
C ASP A 300 9.87 12.23 -6.73
N GLN A 301 9.24 12.06 -5.55
CA GLN A 301 9.92 12.17 -4.25
C GLN A 301 10.99 11.12 -4.03
N PHE A 302 10.80 9.89 -4.49
CA PHE A 302 11.86 8.88 -4.49
C PHE A 302 12.98 9.25 -5.46
N LEU A 303 12.64 9.68 -6.68
CA LEU A 303 13.62 10.12 -7.68
C LEU A 303 14.46 11.30 -7.20
N ALA A 304 13.92 12.17 -6.34
CA ALA A 304 14.64 13.26 -5.73
C ALA A 304 15.83 12.81 -4.86
N PHE A 305 15.92 11.53 -4.47
CA PHE A 305 17.12 10.99 -3.82
C PHE A 305 18.21 10.57 -4.81
N LEU A 306 17.90 10.36 -6.09
CA LEU A 306 18.87 9.91 -7.09
C LEU A 306 19.70 11.07 -7.67
N PRO A 307 20.86 10.79 -8.29
CA PRO A 307 21.63 11.82 -8.99
C PRO A 307 20.86 12.43 -10.15
N VAL A 308 20.98 13.75 -10.35
CA VAL A 308 20.33 14.50 -11.45
C VAL A 308 20.53 13.83 -12.81
N ALA A 309 21.75 13.35 -13.09
CA ALA A 309 22.13 12.72 -14.35
C ALA A 309 21.30 11.47 -14.71
N ARG A 310 20.63 10.83 -13.73
CA ARG A 310 19.88 9.59 -13.93
C ARG A 310 18.37 9.72 -13.74
N ARG A 311 17.89 10.75 -13.02
CA ARG A 311 16.46 10.94 -12.72
C ARG A 311 15.58 10.89 -13.94
N LYS A 312 15.88 11.71 -14.96
CA LYS A 312 15.06 11.79 -16.17
C LYS A 312 15.02 10.46 -16.93
N ALA A 313 16.17 9.81 -17.08
CA ALA A 313 16.25 8.53 -17.78
C ALA A 313 15.41 7.45 -17.08
N ILE A 314 15.50 7.37 -15.74
CA ILE A 314 14.71 6.42 -14.94
C ILE A 314 13.22 6.78 -15.01
N ARG A 315 12.87 8.05 -14.77
CA ARG A 315 11.49 8.53 -14.85
C ARG A 315 10.87 8.22 -16.21
N ASP A 316 11.55 8.52 -17.31
CA ASP A 316 11.04 8.28 -18.67
C ASP A 316 10.77 6.78 -18.93
N THR A 317 11.40 5.85 -18.19
CA THR A 317 11.07 4.41 -18.25
C THR A 317 9.77 4.05 -17.54
N TRP A 318 9.41 4.75 -16.46
CA TRP A 318 8.15 4.53 -15.72
C TRP A 318 6.92 5.11 -16.44
N TYR A 319 7.12 6.16 -17.25
CA TYR A 319 6.07 6.91 -17.95
C TYR A 319 6.04 6.64 -19.47
N VAL A 320 5.87 5.37 -19.84
CA VAL A 320 5.73 4.94 -21.23
C VAL A 320 4.25 4.82 -21.64
N GLY A 321 3.97 4.82 -22.95
CA GLY A 321 2.65 4.50 -23.49
C GLY A 321 1.54 5.43 -23.03
N GLN A 322 0.51 4.90 -22.38
CA GLN A 322 -0.66 5.66 -21.93
C GLN A 322 -0.33 6.61 -20.75
N ARG A 323 0.65 6.27 -19.90
CA ARG A 323 1.13 7.15 -18.82
C ARG A 323 1.72 8.44 -19.40
N ARG A 324 2.43 8.33 -20.52
CA ARG A 324 2.94 9.47 -21.28
C ARG A 324 1.83 10.36 -21.83
N ARG A 325 0.65 9.81 -22.15
CA ARG A 325 -0.49 10.63 -22.61
C ARG A 325 -1.04 11.50 -21.50
N ILE A 326 -1.19 10.95 -20.29
CA ILE A 326 -1.61 11.72 -19.10
C ILE A 326 -0.61 12.84 -18.82
N GLU A 327 0.69 12.54 -18.85
CA GLU A 327 1.74 13.57 -18.66
C GLU A 327 1.67 14.69 -19.71
N LYS A 328 1.43 14.35 -20.99
CA LYS A 328 1.26 15.36 -22.05
C LYS A 328 0.00 16.22 -21.86
N LEU A 329 -1.06 15.63 -21.35
CA LEU A 329 -2.32 16.30 -21.08
C LEU A 329 -2.23 17.20 -19.84
N PHE A 330 -1.38 16.83 -18.89
CA PHE A 330 -1.18 17.51 -17.61
C PHE A 330 0.32 17.79 -17.38
N PRO A 331 0.89 18.79 -18.08
CA PRO A 331 2.32 19.09 -17.99
C PRO A 331 2.69 19.72 -16.63
N ALA A 332 3.40 18.95 -15.80
CA ALA A 332 3.93 19.39 -14.53
C ALA A 332 5.27 20.15 -14.70
N PRO A 333 5.59 21.11 -13.79
CA PRO A 333 6.95 21.65 -13.68
C PRO A 333 7.97 20.54 -13.43
N GLN A 334 9.10 20.56 -14.14
CA GLN A 334 10.12 19.52 -14.10
C GLN A 334 11.51 20.05 -13.75
N ASP A 335 11.66 21.32 -13.34
CA ASP A 335 13.00 21.88 -13.12
C ASP A 335 13.69 21.25 -11.90
N TRP A 336 12.92 20.68 -10.96
CA TRP A 336 13.45 19.88 -9.84
C TRP A 336 14.30 18.68 -10.30
N LEU A 337 14.07 18.15 -11.52
CA LEU A 337 14.89 17.07 -12.08
C LEU A 337 16.35 17.48 -12.25
N ASN A 338 16.62 18.78 -12.37
CA ASN A 338 17.95 19.35 -12.60
C ASN A 338 18.61 19.89 -11.32
N ILE A 339 17.94 19.82 -10.16
CA ILE A 339 18.47 20.31 -8.88
C ILE A 339 19.14 19.15 -8.13
N GLU A 340 20.45 19.25 -7.92
CA GLU A 340 21.21 18.20 -7.21
C GLU A 340 20.98 18.27 -5.71
N SER A 341 20.18 17.33 -5.20
CA SER A 341 19.83 17.21 -3.78
C SER A 341 20.66 16.16 -3.05
N VAL A 342 21.17 15.14 -3.76
CA VAL A 342 21.91 14.03 -3.16
C VAL A 342 23.11 13.64 -4.02
N SER A 343 24.27 13.53 -3.39
CA SER A 343 25.55 13.19 -4.02
C SER A 343 26.21 12.00 -3.32
N GLY A 344 27.38 11.56 -3.79
CA GLY A 344 28.18 10.53 -3.10
C GLY A 344 27.89 9.07 -3.48
N TYR A 345 27.12 8.85 -4.55
CA TYR A 345 26.96 7.55 -5.19
C TYR A 345 28.29 7.00 -5.74
N ARG A 346 28.48 5.68 -5.63
CA ARG A 346 29.75 5.01 -5.98
C ARG A 346 29.62 3.98 -7.09
N THR A 347 28.40 3.63 -7.47
CA THR A 347 28.10 2.59 -8.46
C THR A 347 27.51 3.16 -9.75
N ASP A 348 27.58 2.38 -10.83
CA ASP A 348 26.97 2.71 -12.12
C ASP A 348 25.43 2.52 -12.12
N ASP A 349 24.89 1.96 -11.03
CA ASP A 349 23.47 1.72 -10.78
C ASP A 349 23.03 2.43 -9.48
N PRO A 350 22.85 3.76 -9.52
CA PRO A 350 22.50 4.53 -8.33
C PRO A 350 21.13 4.19 -7.76
N GLN A 351 20.19 3.68 -8.56
CA GLN A 351 18.89 3.24 -8.06
C GLN A 351 19.06 2.03 -7.13
N ARG A 352 19.84 1.04 -7.55
CA ARG A 352 20.16 -0.11 -6.71
C ARG A 352 20.97 0.26 -5.48
N GLU A 353 21.94 1.17 -5.59
CA GLU A 353 22.68 1.68 -4.44
C GLU A 353 21.77 2.39 -3.44
N LEU A 354 20.83 3.22 -3.91
CA LEU A 354 19.82 3.85 -3.06
C LEU A 354 18.97 2.81 -2.33
N TYR A 355 18.47 1.78 -3.02
CA TYR A 355 17.72 0.69 -2.37
C TYR A 355 18.54 -0.02 -1.29
N GLN A 356 19.85 -0.22 -1.51
CA GLN A 356 20.73 -0.81 -0.49
C GLN A 356 20.88 0.08 0.74
N ARG A 357 21.02 1.40 0.56
CA ARG A 357 21.10 2.38 1.67
C ARG A 357 19.80 2.43 2.46
N ILE A 358 18.66 2.44 1.76
CA ILE A 358 17.33 2.40 2.37
C ILE A 358 17.15 1.10 3.18
N LYS A 359 17.47 -0.07 2.61
CA LYS A 359 17.42 -1.35 3.33
C LYS A 359 18.28 -1.31 4.58
N HIS A 360 19.47 -0.74 4.50
CA HIS A 360 20.35 -0.56 5.66
C HIS A 360 19.74 0.35 6.73
N ARG A 361 19.20 1.51 6.35
CA ARG A 361 18.51 2.45 7.25
C ARG A 361 17.33 1.80 7.98
N LEU A 362 16.56 0.98 7.28
CA LEU A 362 15.32 0.36 7.78
C LEU A 362 15.54 -1.05 8.37
N ALA A 363 16.79 -1.51 8.47
CA ALA A 363 17.11 -2.88 8.89
C ALA A 363 16.53 -3.24 10.27
N ASN A 364 16.41 -2.28 11.19
CA ASN A 364 15.87 -2.53 12.54
C ASN A 364 14.37 -2.87 12.54
N VAL A 365 13.61 -2.30 11.60
CA VAL A 365 12.14 -2.41 11.55
C VAL A 365 11.64 -3.33 10.43
N ALA A 366 12.51 -3.67 9.47
CA ALA A 366 12.20 -4.54 8.32
C ALA A 366 12.80 -5.95 8.41
N GLN A 367 13.30 -6.40 9.58
CA GLN A 367 14.04 -7.66 9.75
C GLN A 367 13.32 -8.91 9.20
N HIS A 368 11.99 -9.00 9.37
CA HIS A 368 11.21 -10.13 8.87
C HIS A 368 11.19 -10.20 7.33
N ALA A 369 11.09 -9.07 6.65
CA ALA A 369 11.21 -9.00 5.20
C ALA A 369 12.65 -9.26 4.73
N GLU A 370 13.64 -8.74 5.46
CA GLU A 370 15.06 -8.95 5.14
C GLU A 370 15.49 -10.42 5.24
N ALA A 371 14.99 -11.16 6.23
CA ALA A 371 15.27 -12.59 6.39
C ALA A 371 14.84 -13.39 5.15
N MET A 372 13.71 -13.02 4.54
CA MET A 372 13.16 -13.69 3.37
C MET A 372 13.89 -13.31 2.08
N ASN A 373 14.06 -12.01 1.82
CA ASN A 373 14.73 -11.53 0.60
C ASN A 373 16.20 -11.98 0.51
N ARG A 374 16.84 -12.32 1.64
CA ARG A 374 18.26 -12.69 1.72
C ARG A 374 18.54 -14.17 1.91
N CYS A 375 17.57 -15.08 1.92
CA CYS A 375 17.88 -16.52 2.01
C CYS A 375 18.53 -17.13 0.72
N GLY A 376 19.03 -16.28 -0.17
CA GLY A 376 20.07 -16.59 -1.16
C GLY A 376 21.51 -16.12 -0.84
N ARG A 377 21.76 -15.35 0.22
CA ARG A 377 23.09 -14.81 0.62
C ARG A 377 23.26 -14.79 2.14
N SER A 378 24.04 -15.75 2.66
CA SER A 378 24.77 -15.86 3.95
C SER A 378 24.17 -15.38 5.30
N VAL A 379 23.06 -14.65 5.35
CA VAL A 379 22.55 -13.95 6.54
C VAL A 379 21.48 -14.74 7.29
N CYS A 380 20.98 -15.85 6.74
CA CYS A 380 20.05 -16.76 7.44
C CYS A 380 20.74 -17.61 8.54
N LYS A 381 21.89 -17.18 9.07
CA LYS A 381 22.59 -17.85 10.19
C LYS A 381 22.02 -17.50 11.57
N ASN A 382 21.31 -16.38 11.70
CA ASN A 382 20.85 -15.87 13.00
C ASN A 382 19.40 -16.23 13.33
N LEU A 383 18.67 -16.79 12.38
CA LEU A 383 17.46 -17.55 12.65
C LEU A 383 17.93 -19.01 12.62
N SER A 384 17.64 -19.79 13.67
CA SER A 384 17.89 -21.24 13.64
C SER A 384 16.60 -22.01 13.32
N PRO A 385 16.00 -21.90 12.11
CA PRO A 385 15.06 -22.92 11.67
C PRO A 385 15.76 -24.28 11.66
N GLY A 386 15.02 -25.35 11.96
CA GLY A 386 15.52 -26.71 11.75
C GLY A 386 16.06 -26.88 10.32
N MET A 387 17.08 -27.72 10.14
CA MET A 387 17.73 -27.96 8.83
C MET A 387 16.75 -28.23 7.70
N THR A 388 15.58 -28.80 8.00
CA THR A 388 14.48 -29.06 7.08
C THR A 388 13.82 -27.80 6.55
N VAL A 389 13.51 -26.82 7.40
CA VAL A 389 12.93 -25.53 6.97
C VAL A 389 13.91 -24.79 6.05
N LEU A 390 15.20 -24.80 6.38
CA LEU A 390 16.25 -24.24 5.52
C LEU A 390 16.39 -24.96 4.17
N ARG A 391 16.04 -26.26 4.09
CA ARG A 391 15.98 -27.00 2.82
C ARG A 391 14.80 -26.51 1.98
N VAL A 392 13.63 -26.34 2.57
CA VAL A 392 12.42 -25.82 1.90
C VAL A 392 12.63 -24.37 1.46
N ASP A 393 13.16 -23.51 2.33
CA ASP A 393 13.45 -22.10 1.99
C ASP A 393 14.43 -22.01 0.83
N ARG A 394 15.49 -22.83 0.78
CA ARG A 394 16.40 -22.86 -0.38
C ARG A 394 15.72 -23.27 -1.68
N ALA A 395 14.73 -24.16 -1.60
CA ALA A 395 13.95 -24.59 -2.74
C ALA A 395 13.02 -23.45 -3.22
N MET A 396 12.29 -22.82 -2.30
CA MET A 396 11.44 -21.65 -2.57
C MET A 396 12.22 -20.46 -3.11
N ASN A 397 13.43 -20.21 -2.62
CA ASN A 397 14.32 -19.17 -3.16
C ASN A 397 14.74 -19.41 -4.61
N LYS A 398 14.74 -20.65 -5.11
CA LYS A 398 14.99 -20.91 -6.54
C LYS A 398 13.77 -20.53 -7.38
N ILE A 399 12.56 -20.72 -6.84
CA ILE A 399 11.30 -20.32 -7.47
C ILE A 399 11.17 -18.78 -7.48
N ALA A 400 11.55 -18.11 -6.39
CA ALA A 400 11.59 -16.66 -6.31
C ALA A 400 12.53 -15.99 -7.33
N ARG A 401 13.49 -16.74 -7.91
CA ARG A 401 14.39 -16.25 -8.97
C ARG A 401 13.82 -16.43 -10.38
N LEU A 402 12.60 -16.94 -10.51
CA LEU A 402 11.93 -16.99 -11.80
C LEU A 402 11.57 -15.58 -12.24
N GLN A 403 11.74 -15.34 -13.53
CA GLN A 403 11.50 -14.06 -14.15
C GLN A 403 11.10 -14.26 -15.62
N GLY A 404 10.46 -13.24 -16.18
CA GLY A 404 10.14 -13.15 -17.59
C GLY A 404 9.07 -14.15 -18.04
N ALA A 405 9.13 -14.52 -19.32
CA ALA A 405 8.14 -15.39 -19.99
C ALA A 405 7.86 -16.74 -19.32
N LYS A 406 8.74 -17.25 -18.45
CA LYS A 406 8.50 -18.48 -17.69
C LYS A 406 7.34 -18.35 -16.69
N LEU A 407 7.08 -17.13 -16.24
CA LEU A 407 6.01 -16.82 -15.29
C LEU A 407 4.65 -16.63 -15.95
N HIS A 408 4.59 -16.53 -17.28
CA HIS A 408 3.35 -16.25 -18.00
C HIS A 408 2.22 -17.26 -17.71
N ALA A 409 2.55 -18.52 -17.39
CA ALA A 409 1.58 -19.56 -17.08
C ALA A 409 1.17 -19.60 -15.60
N PHE A 410 1.89 -18.90 -14.71
CA PHE A 410 1.57 -18.85 -13.29
C PHE A 410 0.37 -17.93 -13.02
N PRO A 411 -0.42 -18.21 -11.98
CA PRO A 411 -1.48 -17.31 -11.52
C PRO A 411 -0.89 -16.16 -10.71
N ASP A 412 -1.69 -15.11 -10.46
CA ASP A 412 -1.28 -13.94 -9.66
C ASP A 412 -0.84 -14.34 -8.25
N ILE A 413 -1.64 -15.16 -7.55
CA ILE A 413 -1.30 -15.73 -6.24
C ILE A 413 -1.56 -17.23 -6.21
N ALA A 414 -0.56 -18.01 -5.82
CA ALA A 414 -0.75 -19.40 -5.42
C ALA A 414 -0.29 -19.66 -3.99
N PHE A 415 -1.09 -20.41 -3.22
CA PHE A 415 -0.66 -20.91 -1.91
C PHE A 415 -0.07 -22.31 -2.03
N VAL A 416 1.04 -22.53 -1.33
CA VAL A 416 1.77 -23.80 -1.33
C VAL A 416 1.81 -24.32 0.10
N ARG A 417 1.25 -25.51 0.30
CA ARG A 417 1.41 -26.30 1.53
C ARG A 417 2.57 -27.28 1.33
N ILE A 418 3.56 -27.22 2.21
CA ILE A 418 4.61 -28.23 2.30
C ILE A 418 4.24 -29.19 3.42
N ARG A 419 3.91 -30.42 3.04
CA ARG A 419 3.57 -31.50 3.97
C ARG A 419 4.84 -32.07 4.57
N MET A 420 5.02 -31.85 5.86
CA MET A 420 6.14 -32.31 6.66
C MET A 420 5.88 -33.74 7.16
N GLU A 421 6.84 -34.34 7.86
CA GLU A 421 6.63 -35.65 8.50
C GLU A 421 5.58 -35.57 9.60
N ASP A 422 5.56 -34.44 10.32
CA ASP A 422 4.55 -34.08 11.32
C ASP A 422 3.60 -33.01 10.72
N PRO A 423 2.30 -33.32 10.52
CA PRO A 423 1.34 -32.39 9.94
C PRO A 423 1.21 -31.06 10.68
N ASP A 424 1.48 -31.02 12.00
CA ASP A 424 1.45 -29.78 12.79
C ASP A 424 2.60 -28.82 12.42
N GLN A 425 3.64 -29.34 11.78
CA GLN A 425 4.81 -28.58 11.31
C GLN A 425 4.70 -28.15 9.85
N ASP A 426 3.60 -28.47 9.17
CA ASP A 426 3.38 -28.11 7.78
C ASP A 426 3.60 -26.60 7.54
N LEU A 427 4.31 -26.30 6.46
CA LEU A 427 4.71 -24.94 6.11
C LEU A 427 3.78 -24.38 5.03
N ALA A 428 3.51 -23.08 5.11
CA ALA A 428 2.71 -22.35 4.15
C ALA A 428 3.57 -21.30 3.46
N TYR A 429 3.49 -21.25 2.13
CA TYR A 429 4.11 -20.20 1.32
C TYR A 429 3.09 -19.59 0.37
N SER A 430 3.30 -18.33 0.00
CA SER A 430 2.61 -17.69 -1.12
C SER A 430 3.61 -17.44 -2.25
N LEU A 431 3.23 -17.83 -3.47
CA LEU A 431 3.89 -17.45 -4.71
C LEU A 431 3.11 -16.27 -5.28
N ILE A 432 3.75 -15.13 -5.44
CA ILE A 432 3.17 -13.88 -5.92
C ILE A 432 3.84 -13.53 -7.25
N HIS A 433 3.08 -13.58 -8.34
CA HIS A 433 3.55 -13.20 -9.67
C HIS A 433 3.41 -11.69 -9.81
N ASN A 434 4.53 -10.96 -9.75
CA ASN A 434 4.53 -9.52 -9.96
C ASN A 434 4.64 -9.26 -11.47
N LYS A 435 3.53 -8.89 -12.11
CA LYS A 435 3.50 -8.57 -13.53
C LYS A 435 4.04 -7.16 -13.76
N ALA A 436 4.92 -7.02 -14.75
CA ALA A 436 5.34 -5.69 -15.19
C ALA A 436 4.32 -5.13 -16.17
N TYR A 437 4.10 -3.82 -16.12
CA TYR A 437 3.12 -3.17 -16.99
C TYR A 437 3.57 -1.78 -17.44
N LYS A 438 3.97 -1.65 -18.71
CA LYS A 438 4.27 -0.33 -19.29
C LYS A 438 3.01 0.48 -19.67
N ASN A 439 1.81 -0.12 -19.60
CA ASN A 439 0.56 0.44 -20.15
C ASN A 439 -0.64 0.44 -19.18
N VAL A 440 -0.45 0.34 -17.85
CA VAL A 440 -1.57 0.16 -16.88
C VAL A 440 -2.66 1.25 -16.94
N THR A 441 -2.38 2.45 -17.45
CA THR A 441 -3.29 3.59 -17.26
C THR A 441 -4.43 3.74 -18.26
N SER A 442 -4.69 2.77 -19.15
CA SER A 442 -5.83 2.90 -20.06
C SER A 442 -7.13 2.45 -19.41
N PHE A 443 -8.05 3.41 -19.25
CA PHE A 443 -9.43 3.22 -18.76
C PHE A 443 -10.22 2.13 -19.49
N LEU A 444 -9.77 1.69 -20.68
CA LEU A 444 -10.51 0.85 -21.62
C LEU A 444 -9.69 -0.34 -22.17
N SER A 445 -8.43 -0.51 -21.77
CA SER A 445 -7.61 -1.61 -22.28
C SER A 445 -7.71 -2.82 -21.35
N ASP A 446 -7.90 -3.98 -21.94
CA ASP A 446 -7.82 -5.24 -21.23
C ASP A 446 -6.37 -5.47 -20.74
N GLU A 447 -6.18 -5.74 -19.45
CA GLU A 447 -4.87 -6.05 -18.88
C GLU A 447 -4.25 -7.34 -19.45
N HIS A 448 -5.04 -8.15 -20.16
CA HIS A 448 -4.56 -9.29 -20.93
C HIS A 448 -3.76 -8.89 -22.19
N GLU A 449 -3.86 -7.65 -22.68
CA GLU A 449 -3.07 -7.13 -23.80
C GLU A 449 -1.66 -6.65 -23.33
N ARG A 450 -0.87 -7.58 -22.76
CA ARG A 450 0.54 -7.31 -22.43
C ARG A 450 1.45 -7.66 -23.60
N ASP A 451 2.26 -6.70 -24.03
CA ASP A 451 3.34 -6.98 -24.98
C ASP A 451 4.44 -7.83 -24.31
N ARG A 452 5.19 -8.57 -25.13
CA ARG A 452 6.32 -9.40 -24.72
C ARG A 452 7.37 -8.64 -23.91
N SER A 453 7.57 -7.35 -24.20
CA SER A 453 8.49 -6.49 -23.46
C SER A 453 8.07 -6.19 -22.01
N ASN A 454 6.79 -6.39 -21.67
CA ASN A 454 6.29 -6.40 -20.30
C ASN A 454 6.49 -7.77 -19.67
N ILE A 455 6.09 -8.82 -20.38
CA ILE A 455 6.19 -10.21 -19.91
C ILE A 455 7.63 -10.57 -19.52
N ASP A 456 8.62 -10.11 -20.28
CA ASP A 456 10.04 -10.37 -20.00
C ASP A 456 10.55 -9.71 -18.71
N GLN A 457 9.80 -8.77 -18.14
CA GLN A 457 10.10 -8.07 -16.88
C GLN A 457 9.30 -8.61 -15.68
N ASP A 458 8.42 -9.60 -15.88
CA ASP A 458 7.68 -10.24 -14.79
C ASP A 458 8.65 -10.86 -13.77
N THR A 459 8.34 -10.77 -12.48
CA THR A 459 9.12 -11.37 -11.38
C THR A 459 8.23 -12.20 -10.45
N MET A 460 8.86 -13.02 -9.60
CA MET A 460 8.16 -13.86 -8.64
C MET A 460 8.62 -13.55 -7.22
N THR A 461 7.71 -13.11 -6.36
CA THR A 461 7.97 -12.97 -4.92
C THR A 461 7.46 -14.20 -4.19
N VAL A 462 8.29 -14.80 -3.34
CA VAL A 462 7.88 -15.94 -2.50
C VAL A 462 7.98 -15.57 -1.03
N VAL A 463 6.87 -15.73 -0.30
CA VAL A 463 6.78 -15.42 1.14
C VAL A 463 6.35 -16.64 1.94
N ASN A 464 6.80 -16.78 3.19
CA ASN A 464 6.49 -17.92 4.08
C ASN A 464 5.26 -17.68 4.97
N TRP A 465 4.38 -16.81 4.51
CA TRP A 465 3.06 -16.59 5.09
C TRP A 465 2.02 -16.53 3.97
N LEU A 466 0.74 -16.52 4.34
CA LEU A 466 -0.37 -16.39 3.42
C LEU A 466 -0.64 -14.91 3.15
N GLU A 467 -0.31 -14.47 1.94
CA GLU A 467 -0.39 -13.07 1.47
C GLU A 467 -1.48 -12.93 0.41
N GLY A 468 -2.28 -11.86 0.50
CA GLY A 468 -3.47 -11.68 -0.34
C GLY A 468 -4.74 -12.32 0.24
N SER A 469 -5.89 -11.85 -0.22
CA SER A 469 -7.21 -12.36 0.21
C SER A 469 -7.88 -13.29 -0.82
N TYR A 470 -7.31 -13.39 -2.02
CA TYR A 470 -7.83 -14.06 -3.20
C TYR A 470 -6.81 -15.05 -3.77
N PRO A 471 -6.59 -16.22 -3.13
CA PRO A 471 -5.73 -17.21 -3.73
C PRO A 471 -6.34 -17.70 -5.05
N ASN A 472 -5.53 -17.74 -6.11
CA ASN A 472 -5.96 -18.21 -7.42
C ASN A 472 -5.75 -19.70 -7.61
N PHE A 473 -4.81 -20.30 -6.86
CA PHE A 473 -4.52 -21.72 -6.97
C PHE A 473 -3.84 -22.28 -5.72
N PHE A 474 -3.96 -23.59 -5.51
CA PHE A 474 -3.35 -24.31 -4.39
C PHE A 474 -2.40 -25.40 -4.87
N PHE A 475 -1.26 -25.50 -4.20
CA PHE A 475 -0.31 -26.60 -4.35
C PHE A 475 -0.15 -27.33 -3.01
N SER A 476 -0.02 -28.66 -3.07
CA SER A 476 0.27 -29.51 -1.91
C SER A 476 1.45 -30.42 -2.23
N VAL A 477 2.59 -30.19 -1.57
CA VAL A 477 3.87 -30.82 -1.93
C VAL A 477 4.40 -31.58 -0.72
N PRO A 478 4.69 -32.89 -0.82
CA PRO A 478 5.38 -33.60 0.24
C PRO A 478 6.84 -33.15 0.33
N LEU A 479 7.37 -33.03 1.55
CA LEU A 479 8.76 -32.61 1.80
C LEU A 479 9.79 -33.45 1.04
N SER A 480 9.52 -34.74 0.81
CA SER A 480 10.37 -35.65 0.03
C SER A 480 10.54 -35.24 -1.44
N GLU A 481 9.59 -34.49 -2.00
CA GLU A 481 9.56 -34.07 -3.41
C GLU A 481 9.93 -32.61 -3.62
N ILE A 482 10.37 -31.89 -2.59
CA ILE A 482 10.60 -30.44 -2.67
C ILE A 482 11.62 -30.05 -3.77
N GLU A 483 12.65 -30.85 -4.01
CA GLU A 483 13.59 -30.64 -5.12
C GLU A 483 12.96 -30.90 -6.49
N SER A 484 12.12 -31.92 -6.62
CA SER A 484 11.39 -32.26 -7.85
C SER A 484 10.39 -31.16 -8.21
N PHE A 485 9.60 -30.71 -7.23
CA PHE A 485 8.69 -29.57 -7.35
C PHE A 485 9.41 -28.34 -7.88
N THR A 486 10.56 -28.00 -7.30
CA THR A 486 11.37 -26.84 -7.70
C THR A 486 11.98 -27.01 -9.09
N LYS A 487 12.44 -28.21 -9.43
CA LYS A 487 13.01 -28.51 -10.75
C LYS A 487 11.94 -28.38 -11.85
N LEU A 488 10.73 -28.89 -11.59
CA LEU A 488 9.63 -28.84 -12.54
C LEU A 488 9.10 -27.42 -12.70
N SER A 489 8.88 -26.69 -11.59
CA SER A 489 8.42 -25.30 -11.65
C SER A 489 9.38 -24.39 -12.43
N THR A 490 10.70 -24.57 -12.23
CA THR A 490 11.71 -23.78 -12.94
C THR A 490 11.92 -24.17 -14.41
N ALA A 491 11.39 -25.32 -14.82
CA ALA A 491 11.44 -25.82 -16.19
C ALA A 491 10.23 -25.41 -17.04
N ILE A 492 9.20 -24.80 -16.45
CA ILE A 492 7.99 -24.34 -17.15
C ILE A 492 8.35 -23.28 -18.19
N ARG A 493 7.92 -23.50 -19.45
CA ARG A 493 8.14 -22.55 -20.55
C ARG A 493 6.86 -22.12 -21.25
N ASN A 494 5.79 -22.88 -21.07
CA ASN A 494 4.50 -22.66 -21.72
C ASN A 494 3.39 -23.27 -20.87
N HIS A 495 2.15 -23.06 -21.30
CA HIS A 495 0.97 -23.53 -20.59
C HIS A 495 0.91 -25.06 -20.46
N ASN A 496 1.36 -25.83 -21.46
CA ASN A 496 1.36 -27.30 -21.38
C ASN A 496 2.36 -27.85 -20.37
N ASP A 497 3.52 -27.20 -20.20
CA ASP A 497 4.46 -27.54 -19.13
C ASP A 497 3.87 -27.22 -17.75
N TYR A 498 3.12 -26.12 -17.66
CA TYR A 498 2.42 -25.72 -16.43
C TYR A 498 1.29 -26.70 -16.08
N GLU A 499 0.47 -27.13 -17.04
CA GLU A 499 -0.56 -28.15 -16.83
C GLU A 499 0.03 -29.45 -16.26
N LYS A 500 1.14 -29.94 -16.81
CA LYS A 500 1.82 -31.14 -16.29
C LYS A 500 2.33 -30.95 -14.85
N PHE A 501 2.80 -29.75 -14.53
CA PHE A 501 3.22 -29.41 -13.17
C PHE A 501 2.03 -29.36 -12.20
N VAL A 502 0.90 -28.80 -12.66
CA VAL A 502 -0.37 -28.78 -11.92
C VAL A 502 -0.92 -30.18 -11.72
N ASP A 503 -0.82 -31.07 -12.72
CA ASP A 503 -1.28 -32.45 -12.58
C ASP A 503 -0.56 -33.23 -11.48
N GLN A 504 0.70 -32.88 -11.19
CA GLN A 504 1.49 -33.55 -10.17
C GLN A 504 1.33 -32.95 -8.76
N TYR A 505 1.23 -31.62 -8.64
CA TYR A 505 1.28 -30.93 -7.35
C TYR A 505 0.09 -30.01 -7.06
N GLY A 506 -0.70 -29.70 -8.08
CA GLY A 506 -1.81 -28.79 -8.02
C GLY A 506 -3.07 -29.44 -7.46
N VAL A 507 -3.83 -28.68 -6.68
CA VAL A 507 -5.12 -29.11 -6.14
C VAL A 507 -6.21 -28.26 -6.77
N ARG A 508 -6.78 -28.77 -7.88
CA ARG A 508 -7.90 -28.17 -8.62
C ARG A 508 -9.16 -28.20 -7.76
N ARG A 509 -10.14 -27.32 -8.03
CA ARG A 509 -11.41 -27.28 -7.28
C ARG A 509 -12.23 -28.57 -7.41
N THR A 510 -11.98 -29.35 -8.47
CA THR A 510 -12.61 -30.65 -8.71
C THR A 510 -11.95 -31.79 -7.92
N ASN A 511 -10.79 -31.56 -7.30
CA ASN A 511 -10.13 -32.55 -6.46
C ASN A 511 -10.95 -32.76 -5.16
N PRO A 512 -11.27 -34.01 -4.76
CA PRO A 512 -11.97 -34.29 -3.50
C PRO A 512 -11.32 -33.69 -2.25
N GLU A 513 -9.99 -33.54 -2.24
CA GLU A 513 -9.21 -32.98 -1.11
C GLU A 513 -9.17 -31.44 -1.09
N PHE A 514 -9.78 -30.77 -2.08
CA PHE A 514 -9.71 -29.32 -2.22
C PHE A 514 -10.20 -28.56 -0.98
N TRP A 515 -11.35 -28.96 -0.44
CA TRP A 515 -11.95 -28.28 0.72
C TRP A 515 -11.12 -28.48 1.99
N GLU A 516 -10.57 -29.67 2.20
CA GLU A 516 -9.68 -29.95 3.33
C GLU A 516 -8.41 -29.09 3.26
N LEU A 517 -7.83 -28.93 2.07
CA LEU A 517 -6.67 -28.06 1.88
C LEU A 517 -7.01 -26.58 2.08
N ALA A 518 -8.16 -26.13 1.58
CA ALA A 518 -8.63 -24.76 1.78
C ALA A 518 -8.85 -24.44 3.27
N ASP A 519 -9.46 -25.35 4.01
CA ASP A 519 -9.67 -25.24 5.45
C ASP A 519 -8.33 -25.24 6.20
N TRP A 520 -7.35 -26.07 5.77
CA TRP A 520 -6.00 -26.05 6.33
C TRP A 520 -5.32 -24.68 6.18
N PHE A 521 -5.39 -24.06 4.98
CA PHE A 521 -4.84 -22.71 4.78
C PHE A 521 -5.57 -21.68 5.63
N GLN A 522 -6.89 -21.80 5.75
CA GLN A 522 -7.70 -20.92 6.58
C GLN A 522 -7.31 -21.00 8.07
N ASP A 523 -7.08 -22.21 8.57
CA ASP A 523 -6.66 -22.46 9.94
C ASP A 523 -5.23 -21.98 10.19
N LYS A 524 -4.31 -22.25 9.25
CA LYS A 524 -2.93 -21.74 9.31
C LYS A 524 -2.90 -20.21 9.33
N TYR A 525 -3.76 -19.55 8.54
CA TYR A 525 -3.87 -18.10 8.55
C TYR A 525 -4.34 -17.57 9.91
N ARG A 526 -5.34 -18.23 10.50
CA ARG A 526 -5.87 -17.89 11.83
C ARG A 526 -4.84 -18.10 12.94
N GLN A 527 -4.06 -19.18 12.87
CA GLN A 527 -2.98 -19.45 13.82
C GLN A 527 -1.86 -18.39 13.74
N ASN A 528 -1.43 -18.07 12.52
CA ASN A 528 -0.30 -17.13 12.31
C ASN A 528 -0.69 -15.67 12.56
N LYS A 529 -1.92 -15.27 12.26
CA LYS A 529 -2.41 -13.89 12.41
C LYS A 529 -3.81 -13.85 13.04
N PRO A 530 -3.98 -14.24 14.31
CA PRO A 530 -5.30 -14.42 14.93
C PRO A 530 -6.18 -13.16 14.89
N VAL A 531 -5.57 -11.98 14.99
CA VAL A 531 -6.26 -10.68 14.92
C VAL A 531 -6.57 -10.30 13.47
N LEU A 532 -5.61 -10.45 12.55
CA LEU A 532 -5.75 -9.96 11.17
C LEU A 532 -6.38 -10.98 10.21
N SER A 533 -6.57 -12.22 10.67
CA SER A 533 -7.15 -13.28 9.85
C SER A 533 -8.63 -13.07 9.57
N GLY A 534 -9.05 -13.50 8.38
CA GLY A 534 -10.42 -13.58 7.93
C GLY A 534 -10.53 -14.70 6.91
N LEU A 535 -11.74 -15.02 6.48
CA LEU A 535 -11.99 -16.01 5.43
C LEU A 535 -11.38 -15.55 4.11
N PHE A 536 -10.59 -16.42 3.47
CA PHE A 536 -10.15 -16.22 2.09
C PHE A 536 -11.35 -16.28 1.13
N ASP A 537 -11.29 -15.48 0.07
CA ASP A 537 -12.32 -15.47 -0.97
C ASP A 537 -11.87 -16.38 -2.13
N LEU A 538 -12.55 -17.51 -2.26
CA LEU A 538 -12.21 -18.57 -3.23
C LEU A 538 -12.88 -18.37 -4.60
N ASN A 539 -13.54 -17.23 -4.85
CA ASN A 539 -14.22 -16.97 -6.13
C ASN A 539 -13.25 -16.87 -7.32
N HIS A 540 -11.95 -16.63 -7.07
CA HIS A 540 -10.92 -16.46 -8.09
C HIS A 540 -10.01 -17.70 -8.24
N ILE A 541 -10.40 -18.84 -7.64
CA ILE A 541 -9.70 -20.11 -7.84
C ILE A 541 -9.91 -20.57 -9.27
N HIS A 542 -8.81 -20.74 -10.00
CA HIS A 542 -8.85 -21.25 -11.36
C HIS A 542 -9.01 -22.77 -11.33
N ASN A 543 -9.90 -23.28 -12.18
CA ASN A 543 -9.77 -24.64 -12.69
C ASN A 543 -8.90 -24.54 -13.94
N HIS A 544 -7.58 -24.60 -13.73
CA HIS A 544 -6.69 -25.09 -14.77
C HIS A 544 -7.22 -26.43 -15.25
#